data_AF-A0A2H0QWF1-F1
#
_entry.id   AF-A0A2H0QWF1-F1
#
_cell.length_a   1.000
_cell.length_b   1.000
_cell.length_c   1.000
_cell.angle_alpha   90.00
_cell.angle_beta   90.00
_cell.angle_gamma   90.00
#
_symmetry.space_group_name_H-M   'P 1'
#
loop_
_entity.id
_entity.type
_entity.pdbx_description
1 polymer ?
#
loop_
_entity_poly.entity_id
_entity_poly.type
_entity_poly.pdbx_seq_one_letter_code
_entity_poly.pdbx_strand_id
1 'polypeptide(L)'
;MNLGKILLSASMIAFVGAAAFTGTGAFFSDEETSTGNTFTAGAIDLKIDNTSYGFDWNDPTNQNPEGIWGPNPNNTWEMNDLTEQLFFRFDDLKPGDYGEDTISIHVNDNDAWACMAFNLTGTPENGLSEPEADVDQTAGENEGELQNHLSFMFWNDDGDNVLEVGEEVIEELSGLPGSIFDGGWLPLADSSSTSTPLTGGSTHYIGKGWCFGSMTATPEEPAENPNGPTPGNTGFTCDGSGNHNEAQTDGIVVDVAFHAEQSRNNGEFLCSGLPPLGEGEGRRVGALLSAYTAPTGDSCDLTVDPANGGTSNKDDIYSTIQEAEDAANPDDTICVVDGVYEEDVVIDVEGLTLAGDGADNTSVINGQATGQGAAVRIAADNVTVEGFQINGAGIAAVWLDTGVSGAEVRYNQITSASGATAITTQGSQSNNAFRNNVLIGSDSTQIAYVNGDVSLVGQPSDNVDFFLNTFMGTIVSGGVAYGTESTNSNFENNIIADTISSTYAHAEFWKDDAIVDRNNFNGASAETKVRDSDPDAGPLNAENNWWGDTDASDNVAGNVDFDPEAVVPFPEN
;
A
#
# COMPACT_ATOMS: atom_id res chain seq x y z
N MET A 1 56.79 68.87 -35.71
CA MET A 1 56.30 69.10 -34.32
C MET A 1 55.20 68.09 -34.05
N ASN A 2 55.21 67.32 -32.95
CA ASN A 2 56.25 67.21 -31.95
C ASN A 2 56.09 65.87 -31.22
N LEU A 3 57.21 65.17 -31.09
CA LEU A 3 57.40 63.81 -30.57
C LEU A 3 57.31 63.80 -29.02
N GLY A 4 56.26 64.41 -28.47
CA GLY A 4 56.05 64.60 -27.04
C GLY A 4 54.73 64.06 -26.50
N LYS A 5 53.94 63.36 -27.31
CA LYS A 5 52.64 62.77 -26.89
C LYS A 5 52.61 61.23 -26.90
N ILE A 6 53.78 60.59 -27.04
CA ILE A 6 53.93 59.12 -27.09
C ILE A 6 54.61 58.55 -25.81
N LEU A 7 55.01 59.38 -24.84
CA LEU A 7 55.76 58.92 -23.65
C LEU A 7 55.14 59.27 -22.29
N LEU A 8 53.88 59.68 -22.24
CA LEU A 8 53.16 59.95 -20.97
C LEU A 8 51.87 59.12 -20.81
N SER A 9 51.75 58.06 -21.61
CA SER A 9 50.72 57.01 -21.49
C SER A 9 51.30 55.68 -20.96
N ALA A 10 52.53 55.68 -20.42
CA ALA A 10 53.22 54.49 -19.91
C ALA A 10 53.74 54.60 -18.46
N SER A 11 53.42 55.66 -17.72
CA SER A 11 53.94 55.89 -16.36
C SER A 11 52.88 56.22 -15.30
N MET A 12 51.59 56.09 -15.62
CA MET A 12 50.48 56.18 -14.65
C MET A 12 49.84 54.81 -14.38
N ILE A 13 50.58 53.74 -14.66
CA ILE A 13 50.31 52.34 -14.28
C ILE A 13 51.49 51.90 -13.42
N ALA A 14 51.68 52.59 -12.29
CA ALA A 14 52.62 52.21 -11.27
C ALA A 14 52.28 52.99 -9.99
N PHE A 15 51.22 52.51 -9.34
CA PHE A 15 51.18 52.41 -7.89
C PHE A 15 51.05 53.72 -7.08
N VAL A 16 50.19 53.63 -6.09
CA VAL A 16 49.93 54.58 -5.01
C VAL A 16 49.03 55.74 -5.43
N GLY A 17 47.75 55.76 -5.07
CA GLY A 17 47.17 55.16 -3.87
C GLY A 17 46.61 56.28 -3.00
N ALA A 18 45.61 55.89 -2.23
CA ALA A 18 45.00 56.68 -1.18
C ALA A 18 44.23 57.93 -1.64
N ALA A 19 42.91 57.75 -1.65
CA ALA A 19 41.96 58.69 -1.07
C ALA A 19 42.09 60.17 -1.47
N ALA A 20 41.23 60.62 -2.38
CA ALA A 20 40.51 61.89 -2.20
C ALA A 20 39.44 62.07 -3.27
N PHE A 21 38.20 61.77 -2.88
CA PHE A 21 37.01 62.59 -3.12
C PHE A 21 37.06 63.63 -4.25
N THR A 22 36.36 63.34 -5.35
CA THR A 22 35.62 64.37 -6.10
C THR A 22 34.30 63.78 -6.59
N GLY A 23 33.20 64.17 -5.96
CA GLY A 23 31.86 63.95 -6.47
C GLY A 23 31.58 64.89 -7.65
N THR A 24 31.04 64.37 -8.74
CA THR A 24 29.61 64.47 -9.11
C THR A 24 29.45 63.82 -10.49
N GLY A 25 28.83 62.66 -10.51
CA GLY A 25 28.35 61.99 -11.72
C GLY A 25 27.22 61.07 -11.30
N ALA A 26 26.02 61.63 -11.14
CA ALA A 26 24.81 60.82 -10.99
C ALA A 26 24.54 60.17 -12.35
N PHE A 27 25.06 58.96 -12.54
CA PHE A 27 24.47 57.99 -13.44
C PHE A 27 23.41 57.27 -12.60
N PHE A 28 22.16 57.69 -12.67
CA PHE A 28 21.07 56.81 -12.25
C PHE A 28 20.87 55.81 -13.37
N SER A 29 21.50 54.65 -13.22
CA SER A 29 21.01 53.40 -13.77
C SER A 29 20.67 52.54 -12.57
N ASP A 30 19.40 52.24 -12.36
CA ASP A 30 19.06 50.98 -11.70
C ASP A 30 18.92 49.91 -12.78
N GLU A 31 19.17 48.69 -12.39
CA GLU A 31 19.01 47.48 -13.18
C GLU A 31 18.27 46.51 -12.27
N GLU A 32 16.93 46.50 -12.33
CA GLU A 32 16.12 45.51 -11.62
C GLU A 32 16.29 44.14 -12.28
N THR A 33 17.11 43.28 -11.65
CA THR A 33 17.37 41.94 -12.13
C THR A 33 16.62 40.94 -11.26
N SER A 34 15.61 40.28 -11.83
CA SER A 34 14.90 39.21 -11.18
C SER A 34 15.61 37.88 -11.46
N THR A 35 16.55 37.50 -10.58
CA THR A 35 17.32 36.25 -10.66
C THR A 35 16.86 35.28 -9.59
N GLY A 36 16.68 34.00 -9.95
CA GLY A 36 16.19 32.98 -9.03
C GLY A 36 14.67 32.85 -8.96
N ASN A 37 13.94 33.31 -9.98
CA ASN A 37 12.52 32.99 -10.10
C ASN A 37 12.37 31.48 -10.30
N THR A 38 11.83 30.81 -9.30
CA THR A 38 11.46 29.40 -9.34
C THR A 38 9.94 29.31 -9.37
N PHE A 39 9.39 28.52 -10.28
CA PHE A 39 8.02 28.03 -10.17
C PHE A 39 8.10 26.70 -9.43
N THR A 40 7.69 26.69 -8.17
CA THR A 40 7.46 25.46 -7.42
C THR A 40 5.96 25.16 -7.54
N ALA A 41 5.61 24.03 -8.15
CA ALA A 41 4.24 23.54 -8.08
C ALA A 41 3.94 23.17 -6.63
N GLY A 42 2.80 23.61 -6.10
CA GLY A 42 2.35 23.11 -4.79
C GLY A 42 1.98 21.64 -4.92
N ALA A 43 2.30 20.84 -3.91
CA ALA A 43 1.84 19.46 -3.81
C ALA A 43 0.49 19.41 -3.06
N ILE A 44 -0.25 18.33 -3.28
CA ILE A 44 -1.24 17.87 -2.31
C ILE A 44 -0.66 16.61 -1.72
N ASP A 45 -0.44 16.67 -0.42
CA ASP A 45 0.07 15.60 0.41
C ASP A 45 -0.91 15.55 1.58
N LEU A 46 -1.73 14.50 1.60
CA LEU A 46 -2.73 14.26 2.62
C LEU A 46 -2.15 13.27 3.60
N LYS A 47 -1.94 13.72 4.84
CA LYS A 47 -1.52 12.83 5.92
C LYS A 47 -2.56 12.77 6.98
N ILE A 48 -2.64 11.62 7.61
CA ILE A 48 -3.58 11.35 8.70
C ILE A 48 -2.75 11.05 9.95
N ASP A 49 -3.28 11.35 11.13
CA ASP A 49 -2.86 10.73 12.38
C ASP A 49 -4.09 10.33 13.19
N ASN A 50 -3.88 9.47 14.20
CA ASN A 50 -4.94 9.04 15.09
C ASN A 50 -4.45 9.04 16.53
N THR A 51 -5.26 9.60 17.43
CA THR A 51 -5.07 9.47 18.87
C THR A 51 -6.29 8.78 19.47
N SER A 52 -6.11 7.56 19.97
CA SER A 52 -7.19 6.72 20.48
C SER A 52 -7.18 6.61 21.99
N TYR A 53 -8.36 6.70 22.61
CA TYR A 53 -8.63 6.46 24.02
C TYR A 53 -9.70 5.38 24.13
N GLY A 54 -9.59 4.50 25.13
CA GLY A 54 -10.59 3.44 25.28
C GLY A 54 -10.69 2.90 26.69
N PHE A 55 -11.83 2.28 26.97
CA PHE A 55 -12.04 1.47 28.16
C PHE A 55 -11.77 0.00 27.87
N ASP A 56 -10.81 -0.57 28.59
CA ASP A 56 -10.77 -2.00 28.85
C ASP A 56 -11.39 -2.24 30.24
N TRP A 57 -12.67 -2.66 30.20
CA TRP A 57 -13.52 -3.18 31.28
C TRP A 57 -13.90 -2.22 32.45
N ASN A 58 -15.08 -1.58 32.42
CA ASN A 58 -16.09 -1.70 33.49
C ASN A 58 -17.39 -0.85 33.42
N ASP A 59 -18.42 -1.46 34.03
CA ASP A 59 -19.75 -0.98 34.46
C ASP A 59 -19.80 0.45 35.08
N PRO A 60 -20.44 1.43 34.41
CA PRO A 60 -20.55 2.82 34.87
C PRO A 60 -21.46 3.01 36.11
N THR A 61 -22.10 1.96 36.63
CA THR A 61 -22.98 2.03 37.81
C THR A 61 -22.31 1.63 39.13
N ASN A 62 -21.09 1.11 39.08
CA ASN A 62 -20.34 0.68 40.27
C ASN A 62 -19.48 1.82 40.84
N GLN A 63 -19.45 1.98 42.16
CA GLN A 63 -18.67 3.06 42.81
C GLN A 63 -17.14 2.88 42.71
N ASN A 64 -16.65 1.74 42.20
CA ASN A 64 -15.23 1.47 42.06
C ASN A 64 -14.95 0.35 41.03
N PRO A 65 -15.05 0.64 39.74
CA PRO A 65 -14.67 -0.31 38.71
C PRO A 65 -13.14 -0.43 38.57
N GLU A 66 -12.60 -1.65 38.51
CA GLU A 66 -11.22 -1.96 38.09
C GLU A 66 -11.17 -2.05 36.55
N GLY A 67 -10.97 -0.91 35.88
CA GLY A 67 -10.72 -0.76 34.44
C GLY A 67 -9.82 0.44 34.21
N ILE A 68 -8.96 0.41 33.19
CA ILE A 68 -7.99 1.49 32.93
C ILE A 68 -8.46 2.28 31.71
N TRP A 69 -9.04 3.46 31.93
CA TRP A 69 -9.11 4.49 30.89
C TRP A 69 -7.71 4.95 30.56
N GLY A 70 -7.36 4.93 29.28
CA GLY A 70 -6.06 5.40 28.85
C GLY A 70 -5.91 5.42 27.34
N PRO A 71 -4.77 5.96 26.86
CA PRO A 71 -4.43 5.91 25.45
C PRO A 71 -4.31 4.46 24.99
N ASN A 72 -4.89 4.15 23.83
CA ASN A 72 -4.74 2.85 23.18
C ASN A 72 -3.57 2.94 22.17
N PRO A 73 -2.38 2.40 22.49
CA PRO A 73 -1.22 2.50 21.62
C PRO A 73 -1.35 1.68 20.33
N ASN A 74 -2.25 0.69 20.29
CA ASN A 74 -2.43 -0.14 19.10
C ASN A 74 -3.06 0.62 17.93
N ASN A 75 -3.80 1.71 18.24
CA ASN A 75 -4.47 2.56 17.26
C ASN A 75 -4.05 4.03 17.40
N THR A 76 -3.01 4.33 18.17
CA THR A 76 -2.46 5.68 18.29
C THR A 76 -1.13 5.76 17.55
N TRP A 77 -1.04 6.64 16.57
CA TRP A 77 0.12 6.75 15.70
C TRP A 77 0.29 8.18 15.18
N GLU A 78 1.53 8.56 14.91
CA GLU A 78 1.88 9.90 14.42
C GLU A 78 1.59 10.05 12.92
N MET A 79 1.52 11.30 12.46
CA MET A 79 1.26 11.68 11.07
C MET A 79 1.95 10.79 10.03
N ASN A 80 1.16 10.12 9.20
CA ASN A 80 1.66 9.22 8.15
C ASN A 80 0.73 9.17 6.92
N ASP A 81 1.29 8.68 5.82
CA ASP A 81 0.51 8.16 4.70
C ASP A 81 -0.05 6.78 5.10
N LEU A 82 -1.34 6.55 4.85
CA LEU A 82 -1.98 5.30 5.27
C LEU A 82 -1.43 4.13 4.45
N THR A 83 -0.94 3.11 5.15
CA THR A 83 -0.54 1.82 4.58
C THR A 83 -1.27 0.70 5.30
N GLU A 84 -0.98 0.54 6.60
CA GLU A 84 -1.45 -0.56 7.44
C GLU A 84 -1.95 -0.08 8.82
N GLN A 85 -2.03 1.24 9.04
CA GLN A 85 -2.46 1.79 10.32
C GLN A 85 -3.91 1.44 10.61
N LEU A 86 -4.18 1.07 11.86
CA LEU A 86 -5.51 0.70 12.32
C LEU A 86 -6.13 1.87 13.10
N PHE A 87 -7.37 2.19 12.76
CA PHE A 87 -8.20 3.16 13.50
C PHE A 87 -8.98 2.49 14.63
N PHE A 88 -9.00 1.16 14.69
CA PHE A 88 -9.59 0.39 15.79
C PHE A 88 -8.99 -1.02 15.78
N ARG A 89 -8.64 -1.47 16.99
CA ARG A 89 -8.11 -2.80 17.31
C ARG A 89 -8.28 -2.99 18.80
N PHE A 90 -9.13 -3.94 19.15
CA PHE A 90 -9.43 -4.32 20.52
C PHE A 90 -9.45 -5.84 20.57
N ASP A 91 -8.74 -6.43 21.53
CA ASP A 91 -8.63 -7.88 21.63
C ASP A 91 -9.86 -8.52 22.31
N ASP A 92 -10.64 -7.74 23.07
CA ASP A 92 -11.73 -8.26 23.90
C ASP A 92 -12.79 -7.20 24.24
N LEU A 93 -13.99 -7.29 23.65
CA LEU A 93 -15.07 -6.31 23.82
C LEU A 93 -16.22 -6.82 24.73
N LYS A 94 -16.46 -6.04 25.78
CA LYS A 94 -17.61 -5.95 26.70
C LYS A 94 -18.87 -5.30 26.17
N PRO A 95 -20.11 -5.85 26.30
CA PRO A 95 -21.27 -4.96 26.32
C PRO A 95 -21.08 -3.84 27.35
N GLY A 96 -21.14 -2.59 26.88
CA GLY A 96 -20.87 -1.38 27.65
C GLY A 96 -19.46 -0.82 27.53
N ASP A 97 -18.54 -1.54 26.87
CA ASP A 97 -17.24 -0.99 26.50
C ASP A 97 -17.42 0.08 25.41
N TYR A 98 -16.64 1.15 25.52
CA TYR A 98 -16.65 2.27 24.61
C TYR A 98 -15.25 2.89 24.50
N GLY A 99 -15.04 3.65 23.45
CA GLY A 99 -13.81 4.39 23.24
C GLY A 99 -14.00 5.52 22.24
N GLU A 100 -12.95 6.31 22.07
CA GLU A 100 -12.96 7.54 21.30
C GLU A 100 -11.62 7.77 20.62
N ASP A 101 -11.65 8.34 19.42
CA ASP A 101 -10.45 8.67 18.66
C ASP A 101 -10.54 10.07 18.05
N THR A 102 -9.44 10.82 18.15
CA THR A 102 -9.20 12.01 17.34
C THR A 102 -8.47 11.60 16.07
N ILE A 103 -9.14 11.71 14.93
CA ILE A 103 -8.52 11.58 13.62
C ILE A 103 -8.11 12.97 13.15
N SER A 104 -6.81 13.20 12.98
CA SER A 104 -6.29 14.48 12.48
C SER A 104 -5.98 14.40 11.00
N ILE A 105 -6.40 15.42 10.25
CA ILE A 105 -6.27 15.50 8.80
C ILE A 105 -5.36 16.68 8.45
N HIS A 106 -4.27 16.37 7.77
CA HIS A 106 -3.23 17.33 7.42
C HIS A 106 -3.21 17.54 5.92
N VAL A 107 -3.68 18.70 5.49
CA VAL A 107 -3.57 19.15 4.10
C VAL A 107 -2.46 20.18 4.04
N ASN A 108 -1.29 19.82 3.51
CA ASN A 108 -0.07 20.63 3.67
C ASN A 108 -0.13 22.04 3.04
N ASP A 109 -0.29 22.16 1.71
CA ASP A 109 0.03 23.42 1.02
C ASP A 109 -1.15 24.10 0.31
N ASN A 110 -2.17 23.35 -0.09
CA ASN A 110 -3.27 23.86 -0.91
C ASN A 110 -4.62 23.49 -0.32
N ASP A 111 -5.57 24.41 -0.42
CA ASP A 111 -6.95 24.11 -0.03
C ASP A 111 -7.48 22.90 -0.81
N ALA A 112 -8.02 21.92 -0.10
CA ALA A 112 -8.43 20.64 -0.67
C ALA A 112 -9.90 20.34 -0.40
N TRP A 113 -10.54 19.71 -1.37
CA TRP A 113 -11.70 18.87 -1.10
C TRP A 113 -11.20 17.57 -0.48
N ALA A 114 -11.94 17.05 0.47
CA ALA A 114 -11.58 15.85 1.20
C ALA A 114 -12.81 14.97 1.43
N CYS A 115 -12.62 13.67 1.30
CA CYS A 115 -13.63 12.67 1.53
C CYS A 115 -13.08 11.60 2.48
N MET A 116 -13.98 10.91 3.17
CA MET A 116 -13.66 9.71 3.91
C MET A 116 -14.67 8.61 3.57
N ALA A 117 -14.24 7.36 3.65
CA ALA A 117 -15.08 6.19 3.45
C ALA A 117 -14.71 5.11 4.44
N PHE A 118 -15.71 4.35 4.87
CA PHE A 118 -15.56 3.12 5.66
C PHE A 118 -16.26 1.99 4.93
N ASN A 119 -15.61 0.84 4.82
CA ASN A 119 -16.20 -0.35 4.21
C ASN A 119 -16.05 -1.54 5.17
N LEU A 120 -17.16 -2.15 5.59
CA LEU A 120 -17.15 -3.38 6.37
C LEU A 120 -16.75 -4.54 5.45
N THR A 121 -15.51 -5.00 5.58
CA THR A 121 -14.89 -6.02 4.71
C THR A 121 -14.92 -7.43 5.29
N GLY A 122 -15.23 -7.58 6.58
CA GLY A 122 -15.37 -8.89 7.21
C GLY A 122 -16.14 -8.86 8.52
N THR A 123 -16.75 -9.99 8.84
CA THR A 123 -17.53 -10.25 10.07
C THR A 123 -17.14 -11.62 10.63
N PRO A 124 -15.87 -11.81 11.01
CA PRO A 124 -15.35 -13.12 11.38
C PRO A 124 -16.07 -13.71 12.58
N GLU A 125 -16.48 -14.95 12.41
CA GLU A 125 -17.04 -15.84 13.43
C GLU A 125 -15.88 -16.65 14.04
N ASN A 126 -15.41 -16.26 15.23
CA ASN A 126 -14.21 -16.86 15.84
C ASN A 126 -14.55 -18.02 16.80
N GLY A 127 -15.72 -18.61 16.62
CA GLY A 127 -16.09 -19.92 17.12
C GLY A 127 -17.07 -19.89 18.27
N LEU A 128 -18.30 -20.29 17.99
CA LEU A 128 -19.38 -20.71 18.90
C LEU A 128 -18.97 -21.29 20.27
N SER A 129 -18.81 -20.40 21.25
CA SER A 129 -18.64 -20.74 22.66
C SER A 129 -19.97 -20.73 23.42
N GLU A 130 -20.03 -21.11 24.70
CA GLU A 130 -21.29 -20.94 25.47
C GLU A 130 -21.21 -19.62 26.25
N PRO A 131 -22.23 -18.73 26.22
CA PRO A 131 -23.62 -18.96 25.78
C PRO A 131 -23.99 -18.59 24.32
N GLU A 132 -23.03 -18.27 23.47
CA GLU A 132 -23.22 -17.97 22.03
C GLU A 132 -23.93 -19.13 21.31
N ALA A 133 -23.40 -20.35 21.44
CA ALA A 133 -23.94 -21.58 20.84
C ALA A 133 -25.38 -21.93 21.30
N ASP A 134 -25.83 -21.36 22.42
CA ASP A 134 -27.19 -21.53 22.97
C ASP A 134 -28.21 -20.60 22.27
N VAL A 135 -27.74 -19.50 21.64
CA VAL A 135 -28.59 -18.49 20.99
C VAL A 135 -28.31 -18.32 19.49
N ASP A 136 -27.11 -18.70 19.04
CA ASP A 136 -26.67 -18.71 17.66
C ASP A 136 -26.01 -20.05 17.26
N GLN A 137 -26.16 -20.43 15.99
CA GLN A 137 -25.58 -21.65 15.43
C GLN A 137 -24.85 -21.39 14.11
N THR A 138 -24.66 -20.14 13.71
CA THR A 138 -23.85 -19.79 12.54
C THR A 138 -22.37 -19.99 12.85
N ALA A 139 -21.62 -20.47 11.86
CA ALA A 139 -20.24 -20.90 12.06
C ALA A 139 -19.38 -20.68 10.80
N GLY A 140 -19.92 -19.96 9.81
CA GLY A 140 -19.23 -19.61 8.58
C GLY A 140 -18.26 -18.45 8.80
N GLU A 141 -17.22 -18.39 7.97
CA GLU A 141 -16.08 -17.47 8.11
C GLU A 141 -16.43 -15.98 8.23
N ASN A 142 -17.59 -15.54 7.75
CA ASN A 142 -18.06 -14.16 7.88
C ASN A 142 -19.52 -14.08 8.33
N GLU A 143 -19.95 -14.99 9.20
CA GLU A 143 -21.32 -15.02 9.70
C GLU A 143 -21.50 -14.34 11.07
N GLY A 144 -20.45 -13.75 11.66
CA GLY A 144 -20.55 -13.13 12.99
C GLY A 144 -21.51 -11.92 13.05
N GLU A 145 -21.96 -11.58 14.26
CA GLU A 145 -23.01 -10.60 14.52
C GLU A 145 -22.55 -9.26 15.11
N LEU A 146 -21.28 -9.12 15.52
CA LEU A 146 -20.80 -7.95 16.27
C LEU A 146 -21.11 -6.59 15.59
N GLN A 147 -21.10 -6.53 14.26
CA GLN A 147 -21.48 -5.36 13.44
C GLN A 147 -22.90 -4.84 13.71
N ASN A 148 -23.77 -5.66 14.28
CA ASN A 148 -25.15 -5.29 14.61
C ASN A 148 -25.29 -4.70 16.02
N HIS A 149 -24.23 -4.74 16.83
CA HIS A 149 -24.25 -4.34 18.23
C HIS A 149 -23.16 -3.32 18.60
N LEU A 150 -22.21 -3.06 17.70
CA LEU A 150 -21.18 -2.04 17.88
C LEU A 150 -21.63 -0.73 17.22
N SER A 151 -22.05 0.25 18.00
CA SER A 151 -22.47 1.57 17.51
C SER A 151 -21.28 2.51 17.34
N PHE A 152 -21.27 3.31 16.29
CA PHE A 152 -20.30 4.37 16.03
C PHE A 152 -20.97 5.75 15.94
N MET A 153 -20.22 6.80 16.28
CA MET A 153 -20.60 8.19 16.10
C MET A 153 -19.40 8.99 15.65
N PHE A 154 -19.59 9.88 14.69
CA PHE A 154 -18.54 10.76 14.19
C PHE A 154 -19.02 12.21 14.24
N TRP A 155 -18.12 13.15 14.52
CA TRP A 155 -18.45 14.57 14.53
C TRP A 155 -17.28 15.43 14.04
N ASN A 156 -17.62 16.64 13.60
CA ASN A 156 -16.61 17.68 13.35
C ASN A 156 -16.08 18.17 14.70
N ASP A 157 -14.84 17.81 15.00
CA ASP A 157 -14.21 18.02 16.30
C ASP A 157 -13.25 19.21 16.26
N ASP A 158 -13.00 19.83 17.41
CA ASP A 158 -12.03 20.92 17.52
C ASP A 158 -10.61 20.46 17.94
N GLY A 159 -10.43 19.15 18.09
CA GLY A 159 -9.17 18.48 18.40
C GLY A 159 -9.03 18.04 19.85
N ASP A 160 -10.08 18.14 20.66
CA ASP A 160 -10.09 17.71 22.06
C ASP A 160 -10.76 16.33 22.29
N ASN A 161 -11.39 15.78 21.25
CA ASN A 161 -12.06 14.48 21.23
C ASN A 161 -13.27 14.38 22.17
N VAL A 162 -14.00 15.46 22.39
CA VAL A 162 -15.22 15.49 23.21
C VAL A 162 -16.34 16.02 22.34
N LEU A 163 -17.46 15.31 22.24
CA LEU A 163 -18.62 15.87 21.53
C LEU A 163 -19.24 17.02 22.34
N GLU A 164 -19.16 18.24 21.82
CA GLU A 164 -19.59 19.46 22.51
C GLU A 164 -20.81 20.14 21.89
N VAL A 165 -21.48 21.00 22.69
CA VAL A 165 -22.57 21.84 22.20
C VAL A 165 -22.05 22.83 21.16
N GLY A 166 -22.39 22.58 19.90
CA GLY A 166 -21.99 23.41 18.77
C GLY A 166 -21.25 22.63 17.69
N GLU A 167 -20.78 21.43 18.02
CA GLU A 167 -20.24 20.47 17.07
C GLU A 167 -21.35 19.70 16.35
N GLU A 168 -21.07 19.30 15.12
CA GLU A 168 -22.04 18.64 14.25
C GLU A 168 -21.69 17.17 14.10
N VAL A 169 -22.62 16.30 14.51
CA VAL A 169 -22.54 14.86 14.26
C VAL A 169 -22.72 14.61 12.77
N ILE A 170 -21.83 13.79 12.21
CA ILE A 170 -21.90 13.30 10.84
C ILE A 170 -22.82 12.08 10.85
N GLU A 171 -24.11 12.34 10.69
CA GLU A 171 -25.17 11.33 10.80
C GLU A 171 -25.00 10.18 9.79
N GLU A 172 -24.47 10.46 8.60
CA GLU A 172 -24.21 9.46 7.56
C GLU A 172 -23.13 8.45 7.95
N LEU A 173 -22.24 8.80 8.89
CA LEU A 173 -21.20 7.91 9.43
C LEU A 173 -21.55 7.30 10.78
N SER A 174 -22.70 7.68 11.35
CA SER A 174 -23.07 7.34 12.73
C SER A 174 -24.17 6.28 12.76
N GLY A 175 -23.95 5.18 13.48
CA GLY A 175 -24.87 4.05 13.56
C GLY A 175 -24.18 2.70 13.69
N LEU A 176 -24.79 1.65 13.13
CA LEU A 176 -24.25 0.30 13.13
C LEU A 176 -23.44 0.01 11.84
N PRO A 177 -22.21 -0.55 11.93
CA PRO A 177 -21.33 -0.84 10.81
C PRO A 177 -21.99 -1.56 9.67
N GLY A 178 -22.79 -2.60 9.96
CA GLY A 178 -23.47 -3.39 8.93
C GLY A 178 -24.49 -2.61 8.09
N SER A 179 -24.82 -1.38 8.47
CA SER A 179 -25.73 -0.51 7.71
C SER A 179 -25.06 0.75 7.13
N ILE A 180 -23.96 1.20 7.72
CA ILE A 180 -23.38 2.52 7.40
C ILE A 180 -21.97 2.45 6.79
N PHE A 181 -21.27 1.32 6.91
CA PHE A 181 -19.95 1.12 6.32
C PHE A 181 -20.08 0.33 5.01
N ASP A 182 -20.67 0.98 4.01
CA ASP A 182 -20.95 0.42 2.69
C ASP A 182 -19.91 0.81 1.62
N GLY A 183 -18.82 1.46 2.04
CA GLY A 183 -17.81 2.01 1.16
C GLY A 183 -18.18 3.36 0.52
N GLY A 184 -19.37 3.91 0.78
CA GLY A 184 -19.75 5.21 0.26
C GLY A 184 -18.83 6.34 0.73
N TRP A 185 -18.39 7.19 -0.20
CA TRP A 185 -17.57 8.35 0.11
C TRP A 185 -18.40 9.51 0.64
N LEU A 186 -18.06 9.95 1.86
CA LEU A 186 -18.73 11.03 2.57
C LEU A 186 -17.87 12.29 2.63
N PRO A 187 -18.47 13.48 2.47
CA PRO A 187 -17.74 14.72 2.37
C PRO A 187 -17.26 15.22 3.73
N LEU A 188 -15.95 15.31 3.88
CA LEU A 188 -15.31 16.18 4.87
C LEU A 188 -15.27 17.62 4.36
N ALA A 189 -15.00 17.77 3.06
CA ALA A 189 -15.20 19.00 2.32
C ALA A 189 -15.44 18.70 0.83
N ASP A 190 -16.50 19.24 0.26
CA ASP A 190 -16.76 19.19 -1.18
C ASP A 190 -17.45 20.47 -1.70
N SER A 191 -17.66 20.56 -3.01
CA SER A 191 -18.21 21.78 -3.63
C SER A 191 -19.69 22.06 -3.32
N SER A 192 -20.44 21.10 -2.78
CA SER A 192 -21.90 21.19 -2.62
C SER A 192 -22.34 21.11 -1.16
N SER A 193 -21.92 20.05 -0.48
CA SER A 193 -22.27 19.68 0.87
C SER A 193 -21.69 20.68 1.87
N THR A 194 -20.39 20.97 1.76
CA THR A 194 -19.72 21.94 2.65
C THR A 194 -19.52 23.30 1.98
N SER A 195 -19.35 23.34 0.65
CA SER A 195 -19.07 24.53 -0.17
C SER A 195 -17.77 25.28 0.15
N THR A 196 -16.99 24.77 1.12
CA THR A 196 -15.74 25.35 1.59
C THR A 196 -14.70 24.24 1.69
N PRO A 197 -13.55 24.36 1.00
CA PRO A 197 -12.50 23.36 1.08
C PRO A 197 -11.80 23.39 2.44
N LEU A 198 -11.18 22.27 2.81
CA LEU A 198 -10.23 22.24 3.92
C LEU A 198 -9.09 23.20 3.60
N THR A 199 -8.78 24.09 4.54
CA THR A 199 -7.72 25.07 4.37
C THR A 199 -6.36 24.36 4.35
N GLY A 200 -5.52 24.69 3.36
CA GLY A 200 -4.15 24.19 3.31
C GLY A 200 -3.28 24.80 4.41
N GLY A 201 -2.40 24.00 5.00
CA GLY A 201 -1.48 24.38 6.07
C GLY A 201 -2.12 24.37 7.46
N SER A 202 -3.32 23.81 7.60
CA SER A 202 -4.00 23.62 8.88
C SER A 202 -4.39 22.15 9.09
N THR A 203 -4.43 21.75 10.36
CA THR A 203 -4.98 20.47 10.78
C THR A 203 -6.49 20.61 10.99
N HIS A 204 -7.24 19.61 10.52
CA HIS A 204 -8.69 19.47 10.74
C HIS A 204 -8.92 18.18 11.54
N TYR A 205 -9.96 18.14 12.38
CA TYR A 205 -10.19 17.02 13.28
C TYR A 205 -11.56 16.39 13.06
N ILE A 206 -11.59 15.07 13.16
CA ILE A 206 -12.83 14.29 13.25
C ILE A 206 -12.77 13.54 14.57
N GLY A 207 -13.77 13.77 15.40
CA GLY A 207 -13.99 12.98 16.60
C GLY A 207 -14.77 11.73 16.23
N LYS A 208 -14.36 10.60 16.79
CA LYS A 208 -15.03 9.31 16.62
C LYS A 208 -15.28 8.72 17.99
N GLY A 209 -16.50 8.29 18.26
CA GLY A 209 -16.85 7.47 19.41
C GLY A 209 -17.41 6.13 18.96
N TRP A 210 -17.19 5.08 19.75
CA TRP A 210 -17.81 3.78 19.54
C TRP A 210 -18.31 3.19 20.86
N CYS A 211 -19.32 2.34 20.79
CA CYS A 211 -19.98 1.73 21.95
C CYS A 211 -20.48 0.33 21.60
N PHE A 212 -20.08 -0.69 22.37
CA PHE A 212 -20.73 -2.00 22.29
C PHE A 212 -22.05 -1.95 23.06
N GLY A 213 -23.12 -1.58 22.35
CA GLY A 213 -24.44 -1.31 22.92
C GLY A 213 -25.12 -0.13 22.22
N SER A 214 -26.13 0.45 22.88
CA SER A 214 -26.78 1.63 22.34
C SER A 214 -26.01 2.89 22.71
N MET A 215 -25.71 3.69 21.68
CA MET A 215 -25.05 4.97 21.79
C MET A 215 -26.07 6.11 21.68
N THR A 216 -25.91 7.16 22.48
CA THR A 216 -26.76 8.35 22.42
C THR A 216 -25.92 9.59 22.68
N ALA A 217 -26.01 10.57 21.77
CA ALA A 217 -25.32 11.85 21.93
C ALA A 217 -25.86 12.61 23.15
N THR A 218 -24.94 13.07 23.99
CA THR A 218 -25.17 13.94 25.15
C THR A 218 -24.10 15.02 25.17
N PRO A 219 -24.12 15.98 24.22
CA PRO A 219 -23.01 16.90 24.04
C PRO A 219 -22.71 17.70 25.31
N GLU A 220 -21.42 17.82 25.61
CA GLU A 220 -20.93 18.57 26.77
C GLU A 220 -20.88 20.08 26.48
N GLU A 221 -20.90 20.91 27.53
CA GLU A 221 -20.71 22.35 27.33
C GLU A 221 -19.23 22.64 27.00
N PRO A 222 -18.96 23.55 26.03
CA PRO A 222 -17.60 23.78 25.56
C PRO A 222 -16.61 24.09 26.68
N ALA A 223 -15.56 23.30 26.77
CA ALA A 223 -14.53 23.44 27.79
C ALA A 223 -13.16 23.24 27.16
N GLU A 224 -12.24 24.19 27.37
CA GLU A 224 -10.83 23.90 27.10
C GLU A 224 -10.36 22.86 28.13
N ASN A 225 -10.47 21.58 27.79
CA ASN A 225 -9.99 20.47 28.60
C ASN A 225 -8.61 20.03 28.06
N PRO A 226 -7.50 20.59 28.57
CA PRO A 226 -6.17 20.31 28.05
C PRO A 226 -5.67 18.88 28.34
N ASN A 227 -6.49 18.00 28.93
CA ASN A 227 -6.10 16.64 29.29
C ASN A 227 -6.77 15.56 28.42
N GLY A 228 -7.47 15.95 27.34
CA GLY A 228 -8.21 15.03 26.48
C GLY A 228 -9.47 14.49 27.16
N PRO A 229 -10.13 13.50 26.53
CA PRO A 229 -11.40 12.98 27.01
C PRO A 229 -11.21 12.29 28.37
N THR A 230 -12.22 12.45 29.24
CA THR A 230 -12.23 11.83 30.57
C THR A 230 -13.46 10.95 30.71
N PRO A 231 -13.38 9.87 31.52
CA PRO A 231 -14.51 8.98 31.73
C PRO A 231 -15.81 9.69 32.07
N GLY A 232 -16.82 9.53 31.22
CA GLY A 232 -18.15 10.13 31.40
C GLY A 232 -18.30 11.59 30.97
N ASN A 233 -17.28 12.19 30.35
CA ASN A 233 -17.36 13.51 29.70
C ASN A 233 -16.92 13.38 28.22
N THR A 234 -17.49 12.40 27.53
CA THR A 234 -17.25 12.05 26.12
C THR A 234 -18.22 12.77 25.17
N GLY A 235 -19.28 13.38 25.73
CA GLY A 235 -20.36 13.93 24.92
C GLY A 235 -21.34 12.89 24.37
N PHE A 236 -21.24 11.62 24.80
CA PHE A 236 -22.24 10.58 24.52
C PHE A 236 -22.35 9.55 25.66
N THR A 237 -23.44 8.79 25.68
CA THR A 237 -23.62 7.66 26.59
C THR A 237 -23.55 6.33 25.86
N CYS A 238 -22.91 5.34 26.48
CA CYS A 238 -22.97 3.93 26.09
C CYS A 238 -23.73 3.14 27.16
N ASP A 239 -24.87 2.54 26.80
CA ASP A 239 -25.73 1.90 27.80
C ASP A 239 -25.41 0.42 28.06
N GLY A 240 -24.58 -0.19 27.20
CA GLY A 240 -24.24 -1.62 27.23
C GLY A 240 -25.44 -2.56 27.26
N SER A 241 -26.62 -2.09 26.85
CA SER A 241 -27.85 -2.82 27.04
C SER A 241 -28.07 -3.87 25.96
N GLY A 242 -28.56 -5.05 26.36
CA GLY A 242 -28.76 -6.22 25.51
C GLY A 242 -27.92 -7.41 25.98
N ASN A 243 -28.47 -8.62 25.83
CA ASN A 243 -27.75 -9.86 26.07
C ASN A 243 -27.24 -10.33 24.70
N HIS A 244 -26.20 -9.65 24.21
CA HIS A 244 -25.57 -9.84 22.89
C HIS A 244 -24.67 -11.08 22.91
N ASN A 245 -25.23 -12.20 23.35
CA ASN A 245 -24.50 -13.45 23.45
C ASN A 245 -24.16 -14.02 22.08
N GLU A 246 -24.98 -13.69 21.07
CA GLU A 246 -24.74 -14.03 19.67
C GLU A 246 -23.41 -13.45 19.17
N ALA A 247 -23.07 -12.21 19.52
CA ALA A 247 -21.85 -11.54 19.05
C ALA A 247 -20.58 -11.91 19.83
N GLN A 248 -20.59 -13.01 20.60
CA GLN A 248 -19.45 -13.38 21.43
C GLN A 248 -18.37 -14.01 20.54
N THR A 249 -17.09 -13.74 20.83
CA THR A 249 -15.94 -14.19 20.01
C THR A 249 -15.83 -13.56 18.62
N ASP A 250 -16.92 -13.07 18.07
CA ASP A 250 -16.97 -12.41 16.77
C ASP A 250 -16.10 -11.16 16.65
N GLY A 251 -15.79 -10.82 15.40
CA GLY A 251 -15.10 -9.59 15.05
C GLY A 251 -15.79 -8.81 13.94
N ILE A 252 -15.26 -7.61 13.69
CA ILE A 252 -15.51 -6.86 12.47
C ILE A 252 -14.16 -6.44 11.87
N VAL A 253 -14.09 -6.45 10.54
CA VAL A 253 -12.95 -5.92 9.77
C VAL A 253 -13.50 -4.80 8.90
N VAL A 254 -12.89 -3.62 8.98
CA VAL A 254 -13.36 -2.44 8.27
C VAL A 254 -12.17 -1.72 7.64
N ASP A 255 -12.27 -1.49 6.33
CA ASP A 255 -11.32 -0.65 5.58
C ASP A 255 -11.70 0.82 5.79
N VAL A 256 -10.70 1.67 6.04
CA VAL A 256 -10.88 3.13 6.18
C VAL A 256 -10.03 3.83 5.13
N ALA A 257 -10.63 4.74 4.37
CA ALA A 257 -9.92 5.49 3.34
C ALA A 257 -10.23 6.98 3.40
N PHE A 258 -9.25 7.77 2.95
CA PHE A 258 -9.38 9.21 2.77
C PHE A 258 -8.96 9.55 1.34
N HIS A 259 -9.64 10.53 0.75
CA HIS A 259 -9.32 11.05 -0.58
C HIS A 259 -9.23 12.56 -0.50
N ALA A 260 -8.24 13.16 -1.15
CA ALA A 260 -8.13 14.61 -1.23
C ALA A 260 -7.75 15.10 -2.62
N GLU A 261 -8.39 16.18 -3.06
CA GLU A 261 -8.14 16.83 -4.34
C GLU A 261 -8.07 18.34 -4.22
N GLN A 262 -7.29 18.98 -5.09
CA GLN A 262 -7.12 20.42 -5.04
C GLN A 262 -8.41 21.15 -5.36
N SER A 263 -8.86 22.03 -4.45
CA SER A 263 -10.09 22.79 -4.67
C SER A 263 -9.97 23.82 -5.80
N ARG A 264 -8.78 24.43 -5.97
CA ARG A 264 -8.52 25.51 -6.92
C ARG A 264 -8.90 25.16 -8.37
N ASN A 265 -8.66 23.92 -8.77
CA ASN A 265 -8.85 23.45 -10.14
C ASN A 265 -10.04 22.47 -10.28
N ASN A 266 -10.57 21.96 -9.17
CA ASN A 266 -11.67 21.00 -9.13
C ASN A 266 -12.91 21.60 -8.45
N GLY A 267 -13.35 22.78 -8.88
CA GLY A 267 -14.42 23.53 -8.21
C GLY A 267 -15.83 22.90 -8.22
N GLU A 268 -16.02 21.78 -8.93
CA GLU A 268 -17.27 21.01 -9.01
C GLU A 268 -17.13 19.61 -8.39
N PHE A 269 -16.04 19.33 -7.67
CA PHE A 269 -15.78 18.03 -7.05
C PHE A 269 -16.85 17.68 -5.99
N LEU A 270 -17.29 16.43 -5.99
CA LEU A 270 -18.28 15.87 -5.06
C LEU A 270 -17.79 14.50 -4.60
N CYS A 271 -17.80 14.26 -3.28
CA CYS A 271 -17.40 12.95 -2.74
C CYS A 271 -18.33 11.83 -3.23
N SER A 272 -19.62 12.11 -3.40
CA SER A 272 -20.58 11.17 -4.00
C SER A 272 -20.32 10.84 -5.47
N GLY A 273 -19.41 11.55 -6.13
CA GLY A 273 -18.93 11.24 -7.47
C GLY A 273 -17.82 10.19 -7.51
N LEU A 274 -17.18 9.91 -6.36
CA LEU A 274 -16.23 8.82 -6.21
C LEU A 274 -17.00 7.49 -6.14
N PRO A 275 -16.54 6.44 -6.82
CA PRO A 275 -17.16 5.12 -6.68
C PRO A 275 -16.81 4.51 -5.31
N PRO A 276 -17.65 3.59 -4.79
CA PRO A 276 -17.53 3.11 -3.43
C PRO A 276 -16.17 2.49 -3.12
N LEU A 277 -15.66 2.69 -1.90
CA LEU A 277 -14.48 2.00 -1.39
C LEU A 277 -14.73 0.47 -1.45
N GLY A 278 -13.97 -0.22 -2.29
CA GLY A 278 -14.17 -1.66 -2.59
C GLY A 278 -14.75 -1.93 -3.98
N GLU A 279 -15.36 -0.93 -4.63
CA GLU A 279 -15.79 -0.95 -6.03
C GLU A 279 -15.22 0.24 -6.82
N GLY A 280 -14.28 -0.02 -7.75
CA GLY A 280 -14.00 0.91 -8.85
C GLY A 280 -13.06 2.10 -8.60
N GLU A 281 -12.91 2.66 -7.39
CA GLU A 281 -11.80 3.60 -7.07
C GLU A 281 -11.36 3.44 -5.61
N GLY A 282 -10.04 3.34 -5.44
CA GLY A 282 -9.39 3.26 -4.12
C GLY A 282 -8.31 2.19 -4.04
N ARG A 283 -8.39 1.15 -4.87
CA ARG A 283 -7.29 0.21 -5.08
C ARG A 283 -6.84 0.29 -6.53
N ARG A 284 -5.88 1.18 -6.77
CA ARG A 284 -5.18 1.25 -8.06
C ARG A 284 -4.58 -0.11 -8.38
N VAL A 285 -4.47 -0.42 -9.66
CA VAL A 285 -3.91 -1.68 -10.14
C VAL A 285 -2.50 -1.49 -10.68
N GLY A 286 -1.72 -2.57 -10.69
CA GLY A 286 -0.35 -2.58 -11.21
C GLY A 286 0.69 -2.07 -10.21
N ALA A 287 1.95 -2.17 -10.60
CA ALA A 287 3.09 -1.89 -9.73
C ALA A 287 3.34 -0.39 -9.52
N LEU A 288 3.58 0.00 -8.27
CA LEU A 288 4.05 1.35 -7.88
C LEU A 288 5.50 1.30 -7.38
N LEU A 289 6.46 1.15 -8.30
CA LEU A 289 7.89 1.02 -7.94
C LEU A 289 8.42 2.24 -7.15
N SER A 290 7.91 3.44 -7.44
CA SER A 290 8.32 4.67 -6.78
C SER A 290 7.91 4.79 -5.32
N ALA A 291 7.02 3.92 -4.82
CA ALA A 291 6.66 3.88 -3.39
C ALA A 291 7.74 3.18 -2.55
N TYR A 292 8.69 2.48 -3.17
CA TYR A 292 9.78 1.83 -2.47
C TYR A 292 10.68 2.83 -1.76
N THR A 293 10.98 2.57 -0.49
CA THR A 293 11.96 3.31 0.30
C THR A 293 13.07 2.35 0.72
N ALA A 294 14.28 2.56 0.19
CA ALA A 294 15.42 1.72 0.51
C ALA A 294 15.80 1.80 2.00
N PRO A 295 16.21 0.68 2.62
CA PRO A 295 16.76 0.68 3.97
C PRO A 295 18.02 1.57 4.05
N THR A 296 18.22 2.25 5.19
CA THR A 296 19.36 3.15 5.37
C THR A 296 19.98 3.04 6.75
N GLY A 297 21.30 3.27 6.82
CA GLY A 297 22.02 3.42 8.08
C GLY A 297 22.02 2.13 8.89
N ASP A 298 21.44 2.19 10.09
CA ASP A 298 21.48 1.11 11.07
C ASP A 298 20.53 -0.05 10.75
N SER A 299 19.69 0.05 9.70
CA SER A 299 18.84 -1.05 9.22
C SER A 299 19.55 -2.00 8.24
N CYS A 300 20.83 -1.74 7.95
CA CYS A 300 21.65 -2.57 7.06
C CYS A 300 22.68 -3.32 7.90
N ASP A 301 22.58 -4.65 7.98
CA ASP A 301 23.55 -5.49 8.66
C ASP A 301 24.81 -5.67 7.82
N LEU A 302 24.63 -5.89 6.51
CA LEU A 302 25.71 -5.96 5.53
C LEU A 302 25.46 -4.96 4.40
N THR A 303 26.54 -4.43 3.82
CA THR A 303 26.45 -3.52 2.67
C THR A 303 27.25 -4.06 1.50
N VAL A 304 26.67 -4.03 0.30
CA VAL A 304 27.38 -4.36 -0.94
C VAL A 304 27.67 -3.08 -1.71
N ASP A 305 28.94 -2.78 -1.92
CA ASP A 305 29.41 -1.62 -2.68
C ASP A 305 30.64 -2.02 -3.51
N PRO A 306 30.53 -2.19 -4.83
CA PRO A 306 31.64 -2.66 -5.65
C PRO A 306 32.77 -1.63 -5.77
N ALA A 307 32.52 -0.34 -5.48
CA ALA A 307 33.52 0.72 -5.53
C ALA A 307 34.36 0.80 -4.24
N ASN A 308 33.77 0.46 -3.10
CA ASN A 308 34.39 0.55 -1.78
C ASN A 308 34.68 -0.82 -1.12
N GLY A 309 34.12 -1.89 -1.66
CA GLY A 309 34.31 -3.28 -1.25
C GLY A 309 35.79 -3.66 -1.21
N GLY A 310 36.23 -4.22 -0.08
CA GLY A 310 37.61 -4.67 0.13
C GLY A 310 38.64 -3.60 0.53
N THR A 311 38.24 -2.35 0.85
CA THR A 311 39.21 -1.27 1.16
C THR A 311 39.04 -0.53 2.49
N SER A 312 38.18 -0.96 3.43
CA SER A 312 38.08 -0.26 4.71
C SER A 312 37.99 -1.18 5.94
N ASN A 313 38.54 -0.71 7.06
CA ASN A 313 38.43 -1.30 8.40
C ASN A 313 36.98 -1.25 8.96
N LYS A 314 35.98 -1.55 8.15
CA LYS A 314 34.57 -1.63 8.57
C LYS A 314 34.12 -3.03 8.15
N ASP A 315 33.83 -3.88 9.12
CA ASP A 315 33.81 -5.34 8.95
C ASP A 315 32.65 -5.87 8.06
N ASP A 316 31.80 -5.01 7.47
CA ASP A 316 30.54 -5.41 6.82
C ASP A 316 30.31 -4.77 5.42
N ILE A 317 31.38 -4.44 4.66
CA ILE A 317 31.26 -3.93 3.26
C ILE A 317 31.87 -4.92 2.25
N TYR A 318 31.03 -5.43 1.35
CA TYR A 318 31.33 -6.49 0.39
C TYR A 318 31.37 -5.97 -1.05
N SER A 319 32.08 -6.69 -1.92
CA SER A 319 32.25 -6.31 -3.32
C SER A 319 31.25 -6.95 -4.28
N THR A 320 30.65 -8.07 -3.88
CA THR A 320 29.58 -8.76 -4.60
C THR A 320 28.44 -9.11 -3.65
N ILE A 321 27.25 -9.36 -4.18
CA ILE A 321 26.09 -9.75 -3.38
C ILE A 321 26.32 -11.14 -2.78
N GLN A 322 26.84 -12.09 -3.56
CA GLN A 322 27.10 -13.44 -3.05
C GLN A 322 28.11 -13.45 -1.88
N GLU A 323 29.12 -12.57 -1.87
CA GLU A 323 30.06 -12.50 -0.73
C GLU A 323 29.39 -12.00 0.55
N ALA A 324 28.40 -11.11 0.44
CA ALA A 324 27.60 -10.65 1.58
C ALA A 324 26.63 -11.73 2.04
N GLU A 325 25.98 -12.42 1.10
CA GLU A 325 25.07 -13.54 1.39
C GLU A 325 25.80 -14.67 2.11
N ASP A 326 26.98 -15.09 1.62
CA ASP A 326 27.84 -16.10 2.25
C ASP A 326 28.25 -15.75 3.70
N ALA A 327 28.20 -14.46 4.07
CA ALA A 327 28.58 -13.94 5.37
C ALA A 327 27.39 -13.60 6.29
N ALA A 328 26.18 -13.59 5.75
CA ALA A 328 24.97 -13.21 6.45
C ALA A 328 24.54 -14.27 7.48
N ASN A 329 23.90 -13.81 8.55
CA ASN A 329 23.17 -14.62 9.50
C ASN A 329 21.67 -14.58 9.17
N PRO A 330 20.88 -15.53 9.72
CA PRO A 330 19.44 -15.44 9.61
C PRO A 330 18.91 -14.09 10.10
N ASP A 331 17.88 -13.60 9.41
CA ASP A 331 17.24 -12.29 9.63
C ASP A 331 18.11 -11.05 9.30
N ASP A 332 19.33 -11.22 8.78
CA ASP A 332 20.17 -10.09 8.37
C ASP A 332 19.58 -9.38 7.14
N THR A 333 19.80 -8.06 7.08
CA THR A 333 19.50 -7.22 5.91
C THR A 333 20.77 -6.89 5.14
N ILE A 334 20.83 -7.30 3.87
CA ILE A 334 21.88 -6.93 2.91
C ILE A 334 21.40 -5.75 2.08
N CYS A 335 22.02 -4.58 2.27
CA CYS A 335 21.76 -3.38 1.49
C CYS A 335 22.73 -3.27 0.31
N VAL A 336 22.20 -3.23 -0.90
CA VAL A 336 22.95 -3.17 -2.15
C VAL A 336 22.82 -1.77 -2.74
N VAL A 337 23.92 -1.03 -2.74
CA VAL A 337 23.95 0.33 -3.29
C VAL A 337 23.90 0.30 -4.82
N ASP A 338 23.70 1.47 -5.44
CA ASP A 338 23.80 1.68 -6.88
C ASP A 338 24.99 0.92 -7.52
N GLY A 339 24.68 0.06 -8.49
CA GLY A 339 25.69 -0.66 -9.24
C GLY A 339 25.12 -1.75 -10.15
N VAL A 340 25.93 -2.18 -11.13
CA VAL A 340 25.63 -3.36 -11.92
C VAL A 340 26.42 -4.55 -11.38
N TYR A 341 25.69 -5.56 -10.96
CA TYR A 341 26.18 -6.76 -10.31
C TYR A 341 26.10 -7.93 -11.28
N GLU A 342 27.23 -8.26 -11.90
CA GLU A 342 27.35 -9.34 -12.89
C GLU A 342 27.50 -10.69 -12.18
N GLU A 343 26.42 -11.19 -11.60
CA GLU A 343 26.39 -12.40 -10.78
C GLU A 343 25.07 -13.18 -10.89
N ASP A 344 25.12 -14.45 -10.51
CA ASP A 344 23.94 -15.26 -10.18
C ASP A 344 23.95 -15.45 -8.66
N VAL A 345 22.96 -14.89 -7.95
CA VAL A 345 22.86 -14.89 -6.49
C VAL A 345 22.02 -16.07 -6.03
N VAL A 346 22.54 -16.86 -5.08
CA VAL A 346 21.75 -17.85 -4.34
C VAL A 346 21.53 -17.31 -2.94
N ILE A 347 20.27 -17.33 -2.49
CA ILE A 347 19.88 -16.94 -1.14
C ILE A 347 19.48 -18.21 -0.39
N ASP A 348 20.38 -18.74 0.44
CA ASP A 348 20.14 -19.94 1.26
C ASP A 348 20.16 -19.67 2.77
N VAL A 349 20.21 -18.38 3.15
CA VAL A 349 20.02 -17.89 4.52
C VAL A 349 18.52 -17.60 4.79
N GLU A 350 17.96 -18.28 5.79
CA GLU A 350 16.58 -18.10 6.26
C GLU A 350 16.35 -16.70 6.82
N GLY A 351 15.22 -16.07 6.51
CA GLY A 351 14.87 -14.72 7.03
C GLY A 351 15.61 -13.56 6.35
N LEU A 352 16.50 -13.82 5.38
CA LEU A 352 17.33 -12.80 4.78
C LEU A 352 16.51 -11.75 4.02
N THR A 353 16.81 -10.47 4.22
CA THR A 353 16.34 -9.38 3.35
C THR A 353 17.45 -8.93 2.42
N LEU A 354 17.26 -9.10 1.12
CA LEU A 354 18.12 -8.54 0.08
C LEU A 354 17.43 -7.30 -0.50
N ALA A 355 18.02 -6.12 -0.29
CA ALA A 355 17.42 -4.83 -0.62
C ALA A 355 18.32 -3.98 -1.53
N GLY A 356 17.79 -3.54 -2.67
CA GLY A 356 18.45 -2.61 -3.59
C GLY A 356 18.21 -1.16 -3.22
N ASP A 357 18.73 -0.24 -4.03
CA ASP A 357 18.48 1.20 -3.84
C ASP A 357 17.15 1.67 -4.46
N GLY A 358 16.47 0.80 -5.22
CA GLY A 358 15.18 1.00 -5.87
C GLY A 358 15.20 0.55 -7.34
N ALA A 359 14.08 0.00 -7.83
CA ALA A 359 14.01 -0.50 -9.21
C ALA A 359 14.08 0.62 -10.28
N ASP A 360 13.61 1.83 -9.96
CA ASP A 360 13.82 3.04 -10.78
C ASP A 360 15.24 3.63 -10.62
N ASN A 361 15.93 3.21 -9.55
CA ASN A 361 17.35 3.48 -9.34
C ASN A 361 18.18 2.37 -10.00
N THR A 362 19.46 2.28 -9.68
CA THR A 362 20.46 1.61 -10.53
C THR A 362 21.15 0.40 -9.88
N SER A 363 20.65 -0.12 -8.76
CA SER A 363 21.01 -1.47 -8.28
C SER A 363 20.46 -2.55 -9.22
N VAL A 364 21.31 -3.02 -10.14
CA VAL A 364 20.97 -4.01 -11.17
C VAL A 364 21.66 -5.35 -10.89
N ILE A 365 20.89 -6.41 -10.70
CA ILE A 365 21.40 -7.79 -10.73
C ILE A 365 21.33 -8.28 -12.18
N ASN A 366 22.48 -8.54 -12.79
CA ASN A 366 22.59 -9.00 -14.16
C ASN A 366 23.09 -10.45 -14.21
N GLY A 367 22.15 -11.38 -14.40
CA GLY A 367 22.42 -12.82 -14.37
C GLY A 367 23.49 -13.25 -15.39
N GLN A 368 24.30 -14.23 -15.01
CA GLN A 368 25.44 -14.74 -15.79
C GLN A 368 25.23 -16.16 -16.36
N ALA A 369 24.17 -16.88 -15.96
CA ALA A 369 23.88 -18.25 -16.38
C ALA A 369 25.03 -19.24 -16.10
N THR A 370 25.68 -19.11 -14.94
CA THR A 370 26.85 -19.91 -14.53
C THR A 370 26.53 -21.28 -13.94
N GLY A 371 25.25 -21.67 -13.93
CA GLY A 371 24.80 -23.01 -13.51
C GLY A 371 23.77 -23.01 -12.39
N GLN A 372 23.39 -21.84 -11.86
CA GLN A 372 22.44 -21.62 -10.78
C GLN A 372 20.98 -21.54 -11.27
N GLY A 373 20.78 -21.48 -12.60
CA GLY A 373 19.47 -21.51 -13.23
C GLY A 373 18.70 -20.18 -13.23
N ALA A 374 19.04 -19.24 -12.35
CA ALA A 374 18.46 -17.89 -12.33
C ALA A 374 19.47 -16.82 -11.90
N ALA A 375 19.13 -15.56 -12.15
CA ALA A 375 19.90 -14.41 -11.65
C ALA A 375 19.77 -14.28 -10.12
N VAL A 376 18.57 -14.53 -9.58
CA VAL A 376 18.31 -14.66 -8.15
C VAL A 376 17.60 -15.99 -7.91
N ARG A 377 18.19 -16.85 -7.07
CA ARG A 377 17.61 -18.13 -6.66
C ARG A 377 17.36 -18.13 -5.15
N ILE A 378 16.10 -18.23 -4.76
CA ILE A 378 15.66 -18.28 -3.37
C ILE A 378 15.57 -19.75 -2.95
N ALA A 379 16.39 -20.14 -1.98
CA ALA A 379 16.52 -21.51 -1.49
C ALA A 379 16.26 -21.66 0.02
N ALA A 380 15.80 -20.60 0.68
CA ALA A 380 15.44 -20.56 2.09
C ALA A 380 14.08 -19.89 2.32
N ASP A 381 13.52 -20.11 3.51
CA ASP A 381 12.23 -19.57 3.94
C ASP A 381 12.36 -18.12 4.44
N ASN A 382 11.24 -17.40 4.44
CA ASN A 382 11.11 -16.05 4.97
C ASN A 382 12.08 -15.03 4.32
N VAL A 383 12.46 -15.26 3.07
CA VAL A 383 13.37 -14.37 2.32
C VAL A 383 12.61 -13.22 1.69
N THR A 384 13.14 -12.00 1.83
CA THR A 384 12.65 -10.82 1.11
C THR A 384 13.63 -10.38 0.03
N VAL A 385 13.15 -10.14 -1.19
CA VAL A 385 13.93 -9.55 -2.30
C VAL A 385 13.22 -8.30 -2.82
N GLU A 386 13.86 -7.15 -2.70
CA GLU A 386 13.20 -5.87 -3.00
C GLU A 386 14.09 -4.77 -3.58
N GLY A 387 13.48 -3.87 -4.38
CA GLY A 387 14.13 -2.65 -4.83
C GLY A 387 15.20 -2.84 -5.92
N PHE A 388 15.11 -3.87 -6.75
CA PHE A 388 16.09 -4.16 -7.81
C PHE A 388 15.53 -4.03 -9.22
N GLN A 389 16.44 -3.76 -10.17
CA GLN A 389 16.30 -4.29 -11.53
C GLN A 389 16.98 -5.67 -11.59
N ILE A 390 16.23 -6.71 -11.97
CA ILE A 390 16.74 -8.07 -12.07
C ILE A 390 16.65 -8.52 -13.52
N ASN A 391 17.80 -8.67 -14.18
CA ASN A 391 17.90 -9.16 -15.54
C ASN A 391 18.24 -10.65 -15.52
N GLY A 392 17.30 -11.46 -15.96
CA GLY A 392 17.42 -12.90 -15.94
C GLY A 392 18.45 -13.44 -16.91
N ALA A 393 18.98 -14.60 -16.55
CA ALA A 393 19.84 -15.43 -17.38
C ALA A 393 19.55 -16.90 -17.08
N GLY A 394 19.82 -17.80 -18.03
CA GLY A 394 19.50 -19.22 -17.83
C GLY A 394 18.00 -19.48 -17.96
N ILE A 395 17.37 -20.03 -16.91
CA ILE A 395 15.98 -20.51 -16.90
C ILE A 395 15.01 -19.41 -16.45
N ALA A 396 15.41 -18.61 -15.47
CA ALA A 396 14.57 -17.53 -14.96
C ALA A 396 15.37 -16.28 -14.51
N ALA A 397 14.68 -15.18 -14.25
CA ALA A 397 15.28 -14.07 -13.51
C ALA A 397 15.25 -14.33 -12.01
N VAL A 398 14.09 -14.71 -11.48
CA VAL A 398 13.89 -15.16 -10.10
C VAL A 398 13.37 -16.60 -10.08
N TRP A 399 13.99 -17.44 -9.26
CA TRP A 399 13.61 -18.85 -9.11
C TRP A 399 13.53 -19.26 -7.64
N LEU A 400 12.39 -19.81 -7.21
CA LEU A 400 12.21 -20.41 -5.89
C LEU A 400 12.38 -21.93 -5.94
N ASP A 401 13.22 -22.47 -5.06
CA ASP A 401 13.41 -23.91 -4.86
C ASP A 401 12.18 -24.59 -4.23
N THR A 402 12.15 -25.92 -4.31
CA THR A 402 11.06 -26.74 -3.75
C THR A 402 10.95 -26.49 -2.24
N GLY A 403 9.74 -26.20 -1.76
CA GLY A 403 9.47 -26.11 -0.32
C GLY A 403 9.63 -24.72 0.29
N VAL A 404 9.96 -23.69 -0.50
CA VAL A 404 10.14 -22.33 0.01
C VAL A 404 8.81 -21.78 0.54
N SER A 405 8.85 -21.27 1.76
CA SER A 405 7.72 -20.65 2.45
C SER A 405 8.01 -19.24 2.93
N GLY A 406 7.01 -18.36 2.92
CA GLY A 406 7.12 -17.01 3.50
C GLY A 406 7.97 -16.03 2.68
N ALA A 407 8.28 -16.33 1.43
CA ALA A 407 9.10 -15.45 0.59
C ALA A 407 8.29 -14.23 0.11
N GLU A 408 8.89 -13.05 0.19
CA GLU A 408 8.36 -11.80 -0.37
C GLU A 408 9.25 -11.28 -1.50
N VAL A 409 8.73 -11.20 -2.72
CA VAL A 409 9.43 -10.56 -3.85
C VAL A 409 8.65 -9.31 -4.23
N ARG A 410 9.21 -8.13 -3.95
CA ARG A 410 8.45 -6.88 -4.07
C ARG A 410 9.21 -5.66 -4.57
N TYR A 411 8.50 -4.74 -5.23
CA TYR A 411 9.08 -3.49 -5.75
C TYR A 411 10.29 -3.70 -6.69
N ASN A 412 10.27 -4.77 -7.47
CA ASN A 412 11.33 -5.08 -8.43
C ASN A 412 10.86 -4.85 -9.87
N GLN A 413 11.80 -4.49 -10.75
CA GLN A 413 11.64 -4.66 -12.20
C GLN A 413 12.37 -5.94 -12.63
N ILE A 414 11.62 -6.99 -12.95
CA ILE A 414 12.14 -8.34 -13.22
C ILE A 414 11.97 -8.64 -14.70
N THR A 415 13.09 -8.74 -15.42
CA THR A 415 13.12 -8.96 -16.87
C THR A 415 13.64 -10.37 -17.18
N SER A 416 12.87 -11.17 -17.91
CA SER A 416 13.32 -12.49 -18.34
C SER A 416 14.44 -12.41 -19.39
N ALA A 417 15.27 -13.45 -19.47
CA ALA A 417 16.06 -13.69 -20.68
C ALA A 417 15.13 -14.06 -21.86
N SER A 418 15.64 -13.96 -23.09
CA SER A 418 14.90 -14.36 -24.28
C SER A 418 14.52 -15.85 -24.23
N GLY A 419 13.22 -16.15 -24.31
CA GLY A 419 12.69 -17.51 -24.21
C GLY A 419 12.65 -18.10 -22.79
N ALA A 420 12.99 -17.31 -21.77
CA ALA A 420 13.01 -17.72 -20.37
C ALA A 420 11.84 -17.10 -19.58
N THR A 421 11.76 -17.40 -18.29
CA THR A 421 10.72 -16.91 -17.39
C THR A 421 11.23 -15.72 -16.57
N ALA A 422 10.39 -14.76 -16.20
CA ALA A 422 10.77 -13.73 -15.23
C ALA A 422 10.77 -14.34 -13.82
N ILE A 423 9.67 -14.98 -13.42
CA ILE A 423 9.53 -15.67 -12.12
C ILE A 423 9.11 -17.12 -12.34
N THR A 424 9.85 -18.08 -11.79
CA THR A 424 9.36 -19.46 -11.72
C THR A 424 9.54 -20.02 -10.33
N THR A 425 8.65 -20.93 -9.92
CA THR A 425 8.85 -21.71 -8.69
C THR A 425 8.88 -23.20 -9.03
N GLN A 426 9.50 -23.98 -8.14
CA GLN A 426 9.23 -25.41 -8.03
C GLN A 426 7.92 -25.64 -7.25
N GLY A 427 7.60 -26.89 -6.92
CA GLY A 427 6.42 -27.27 -6.12
C GLY A 427 6.62 -27.09 -4.61
N SER A 428 5.61 -27.45 -3.82
CA SER A 428 5.61 -27.34 -2.35
C SER A 428 5.78 -25.93 -1.80
N GLN A 429 5.39 -24.90 -2.54
CA GLN A 429 5.48 -23.52 -2.08
C GLN A 429 4.38 -23.23 -1.07
N SER A 430 4.64 -22.35 -0.09
CA SER A 430 3.60 -21.91 0.86
C SER A 430 3.73 -20.47 1.32
N ASN A 431 2.63 -19.72 1.36
CA ASN A 431 2.59 -18.36 1.91
C ASN A 431 3.64 -17.41 1.29
N ASN A 432 3.81 -17.49 -0.04
CA ASN A 432 4.74 -16.64 -0.77
C ASN A 432 3.98 -15.50 -1.44
N ALA A 433 4.57 -14.31 -1.48
CA ALA A 433 3.93 -13.12 -2.04
C ALA A 433 4.81 -12.43 -3.08
N PHE A 434 4.24 -12.16 -4.25
CA PHE A 434 4.84 -11.37 -5.31
C PHE A 434 4.04 -10.07 -5.45
N ARG A 435 4.61 -8.94 -5.00
CA ARG A 435 3.86 -7.68 -4.88
C ARG A 435 4.55 -6.47 -5.48
N ASN A 436 3.82 -5.58 -6.15
CA ASN A 436 4.42 -4.35 -6.71
C ASN A 436 5.61 -4.59 -7.66
N ASN A 437 5.61 -5.69 -8.43
CA ASN A 437 6.68 -5.94 -9.40
C ASN A 437 6.25 -5.57 -10.82
N VAL A 438 7.20 -5.04 -11.60
CA VAL A 438 7.07 -4.98 -13.06
C VAL A 438 7.73 -6.23 -13.63
N LEU A 439 6.93 -7.11 -14.22
CA LEU A 439 7.35 -8.41 -14.75
C LEU A 439 7.39 -8.36 -16.29
N ILE A 440 8.59 -8.44 -16.85
CA ILE A 440 8.85 -8.21 -18.27
C ILE A 440 9.26 -9.51 -18.95
N GLY A 441 8.38 -10.02 -19.83
CA GLY A 441 8.67 -11.15 -20.70
C GLY A 441 9.46 -10.75 -21.95
N SER A 442 10.33 -11.65 -22.42
CA SER A 442 11.03 -11.54 -23.69
C SER A 442 10.92 -12.85 -24.47
N ASP A 443 9.94 -12.93 -25.37
CA ASP A 443 9.59 -14.17 -26.10
C ASP A 443 9.37 -15.35 -25.15
N SER A 444 8.87 -15.07 -23.95
CA SER A 444 8.71 -16.04 -22.87
C SER A 444 7.60 -17.04 -23.17
N THR A 445 7.75 -18.29 -22.73
CA THR A 445 6.62 -19.23 -22.71
C THR A 445 5.65 -18.90 -21.58
N GLN A 446 6.20 -18.43 -20.46
CA GLN A 446 5.50 -17.91 -19.29
C GLN A 446 6.28 -16.71 -18.75
N ILE A 447 5.63 -15.62 -18.35
CA ILE A 447 6.33 -14.52 -17.66
C ILE A 447 6.51 -14.89 -16.19
N ALA A 448 5.44 -15.31 -15.52
CA ALA A 448 5.50 -15.89 -14.20
C ALA A 448 4.78 -17.24 -14.16
N TYR A 449 5.30 -18.20 -13.40
CA TYR A 449 4.67 -19.50 -13.23
C TYR A 449 4.94 -20.13 -11.87
N VAL A 450 3.87 -20.42 -11.14
CA VAL A 450 3.94 -21.19 -9.89
C VAL A 450 3.87 -22.68 -10.21
N ASN A 451 4.88 -23.42 -9.77
CA ASN A 451 5.16 -24.82 -10.15
C ASN A 451 5.62 -25.00 -11.60
N GLY A 452 6.29 -23.98 -12.17
CA GLY A 452 6.66 -23.93 -13.58
C GLY A 452 7.89 -24.75 -13.97
N ASP A 453 8.77 -25.10 -13.03
CA ASP A 453 10.02 -25.85 -13.27
C ASP A 453 9.77 -27.38 -13.44
N VAL A 454 8.76 -27.73 -14.25
CA VAL A 454 8.10 -29.05 -14.36
C VAL A 454 7.01 -29.20 -13.30
N SER A 455 5.75 -29.37 -13.72
CA SER A 455 4.64 -29.78 -12.83
C SER A 455 5.09 -30.95 -11.95
N LEU A 456 5.35 -30.65 -10.68
CA LEU A 456 5.93 -31.61 -9.75
C LEU A 456 4.78 -32.41 -9.14
N VAL A 457 4.41 -33.50 -9.82
CA VAL A 457 3.35 -34.41 -9.38
C VAL A 457 3.58 -34.83 -7.93
N GLY A 458 2.61 -34.51 -7.06
CA GLY A 458 2.64 -34.82 -5.63
C GLY A 458 3.33 -33.77 -4.75
N GLN A 459 3.63 -32.59 -5.29
CA GLN A 459 4.17 -31.43 -4.57
C GLN A 459 3.27 -30.20 -4.77
N PRO A 460 2.02 -30.23 -4.26
CA PRO A 460 1.11 -29.10 -4.40
C PRO A 460 1.68 -27.88 -3.68
N SER A 461 1.42 -26.71 -4.24
CA SER A 461 1.71 -25.41 -3.63
C SER A 461 0.42 -24.80 -3.11
N ASP A 462 0.53 -23.93 -2.12
CA ASP A 462 -0.60 -23.34 -1.41
C ASP A 462 -0.31 -21.88 -1.08
N ASN A 463 -1.28 -20.98 -1.19
CA ASN A 463 -1.12 -19.57 -0.80
C ASN A 463 0.11 -18.89 -1.44
N VAL A 464 0.12 -18.79 -2.77
CA VAL A 464 1.16 -18.11 -3.55
C VAL A 464 0.56 -16.95 -4.32
N ASP A 465 0.64 -15.76 -3.73
CA ASP A 465 -0.12 -14.60 -4.15
C ASP A 465 0.64 -13.71 -5.14
N PHE A 466 -0.11 -13.13 -6.07
CA PHE A 466 0.35 -12.08 -6.98
C PHE A 466 -0.58 -10.88 -6.85
N PHE A 467 -0.08 -9.79 -6.26
CA PHE A 467 -0.85 -8.59 -5.99
C PHE A 467 -0.15 -7.32 -6.49
N LEU A 468 -0.86 -6.40 -7.14
CA LEU A 468 -0.29 -5.13 -7.64
C LEU A 468 0.91 -5.31 -8.58
N ASN A 469 0.95 -6.35 -9.42
CA ASN A 469 2.03 -6.50 -10.40
C ASN A 469 1.61 -5.96 -11.77
N THR A 470 2.60 -5.52 -12.56
CA THR A 470 2.40 -5.17 -13.97
C THR A 470 3.14 -6.17 -14.85
N PHE A 471 2.40 -6.97 -15.61
CA PHE A 471 2.94 -7.91 -16.60
C PHE A 471 3.00 -7.24 -17.97
N MET A 472 4.18 -7.23 -18.60
CA MET A 472 4.39 -6.61 -19.91
C MET A 472 5.48 -7.31 -20.73
N GLY A 473 5.76 -6.79 -21.92
CA GLY A 473 6.77 -7.35 -22.83
C GLY A 473 6.16 -8.31 -23.84
N THR A 474 6.84 -9.41 -24.16
CA THR A 474 6.38 -10.39 -25.14
C THR A 474 6.39 -11.83 -24.60
N ILE A 475 5.35 -12.57 -24.99
CA ILE A 475 5.26 -14.02 -24.84
C ILE A 475 5.18 -14.69 -26.20
N VAL A 476 5.50 -15.98 -26.28
CA VAL A 476 5.26 -16.77 -27.49
C VAL A 476 3.76 -16.91 -27.72
N SER A 477 3.36 -17.13 -28.97
CA SER A 477 1.95 -17.22 -29.37
C SER A 477 1.10 -18.19 -28.53
N GLY A 478 1.65 -19.29 -28.03
CA GLY A 478 0.93 -20.26 -27.19
C GLY A 478 1.26 -20.18 -25.70
N GLY A 479 1.94 -19.12 -25.27
CA GLY A 479 2.35 -18.93 -23.88
C GLY A 479 1.29 -18.22 -23.03
N VAL A 480 1.64 -17.95 -21.79
CA VAL A 480 0.84 -17.19 -20.81
C VAL A 480 1.67 -16.09 -20.17
N ALA A 481 1.05 -15.02 -19.69
CA ALA A 481 1.73 -14.09 -18.80
C ALA A 481 1.86 -14.70 -17.40
N TYR A 482 0.79 -15.28 -16.89
CA TYR A 482 0.73 -15.91 -15.57
C TYR A 482 0.17 -17.33 -15.65
N GLY A 483 0.75 -18.25 -14.88
CA GLY A 483 0.22 -19.60 -14.71
C GLY A 483 0.43 -20.10 -13.29
N THR A 484 -0.52 -20.86 -12.77
CA THR A 484 -0.41 -21.41 -11.41
C THR A 484 -1.05 -22.79 -11.27
N GLU A 485 -0.37 -23.65 -10.50
CA GLU A 485 -0.90 -24.91 -9.97
C GLU A 485 -1.11 -24.87 -8.44
N SER A 486 -1.10 -23.66 -7.85
CA SER A 486 -1.24 -23.43 -6.40
C SER A 486 -2.70 -23.33 -5.97
N THR A 487 -3.01 -23.85 -4.78
CA THR A 487 -4.30 -23.69 -4.08
C THR A 487 -4.33 -22.42 -3.24
N ASN A 488 -5.53 -21.97 -2.82
CA ASN A 488 -5.76 -20.84 -1.91
C ASN A 488 -4.92 -19.59 -2.25
N SER A 489 -4.82 -19.24 -3.53
CA SER A 489 -3.90 -18.19 -4.01
C SER A 489 -4.66 -17.04 -4.67
N ASN A 490 -4.20 -15.82 -4.46
CA ASN A 490 -4.85 -14.63 -4.97
C ASN A 490 -4.06 -14.03 -6.15
N PHE A 491 -4.76 -13.75 -7.25
CA PHE A 491 -4.28 -12.97 -8.37
C PHE A 491 -5.10 -11.68 -8.45
N GLU A 492 -4.65 -10.67 -7.72
CA GLU A 492 -5.46 -9.47 -7.45
C GLU A 492 -4.77 -8.17 -7.84
N ASN A 493 -5.54 -7.21 -8.33
CA ASN A 493 -5.07 -5.85 -8.61
C ASN A 493 -3.88 -5.77 -9.58
N ASN A 494 -3.71 -6.76 -10.45
CA ASN A 494 -2.62 -6.80 -11.42
C ASN A 494 -3.03 -6.12 -12.73
N ILE A 495 -2.03 -5.72 -13.51
CA ILE A 495 -2.18 -5.32 -14.91
C ILE A 495 -1.56 -6.40 -15.79
N ILE A 496 -2.32 -6.90 -16.75
CA ILE A 496 -1.76 -7.55 -17.95
C ILE A 496 -1.80 -6.52 -19.08
N ALA A 497 -0.63 -6.01 -19.47
CA ALA A 497 -0.51 -4.93 -20.44
C ALA A 497 -1.00 -5.31 -21.84
N ASP A 498 -1.37 -4.30 -22.63
CA ASP A 498 -1.83 -4.46 -24.02
C ASP A 498 -0.75 -5.01 -24.98
N THR A 499 0.51 -5.00 -24.55
CA THR A 499 1.64 -5.61 -25.26
C THR A 499 1.61 -7.13 -25.21
N ILE A 500 0.90 -7.72 -24.24
CA ILE A 500 0.76 -9.17 -24.10
C ILE A 500 -0.31 -9.66 -25.08
N SER A 501 0.06 -10.64 -25.91
CA SER A 501 -0.85 -11.32 -26.83
C SER A 501 -0.60 -12.82 -26.79
N SER A 502 -1.67 -13.59 -26.64
CA SER A 502 -1.65 -15.06 -26.63
C SER A 502 -2.79 -15.63 -27.46
N THR A 503 -2.52 -16.78 -28.09
CA THR A 503 -3.54 -17.62 -28.74
C THR A 503 -4.11 -18.67 -27.79
N TYR A 504 -3.65 -18.70 -26.53
CA TYR A 504 -4.05 -19.69 -25.53
C TYR A 504 -4.78 -19.06 -24.34
N ALA A 505 -4.11 -18.22 -23.56
CA ALA A 505 -4.65 -17.45 -22.43
C ALA A 505 -3.65 -16.36 -21.98
N HIS A 506 -4.10 -15.33 -21.26
CA HIS A 506 -3.19 -14.42 -20.55
C HIS A 506 -2.78 -14.99 -19.19
N ALA A 507 -3.75 -15.51 -18.45
CA ALA A 507 -3.57 -16.16 -17.16
C ALA A 507 -4.22 -17.55 -17.18
N GLU A 508 -3.53 -18.56 -16.66
CA GLU A 508 -4.07 -19.91 -16.49
C GLU A 508 -4.04 -20.38 -15.03
N PHE A 509 -5.10 -21.07 -14.63
CA PHE A 509 -5.28 -21.59 -13.28
C PHE A 509 -5.63 -23.07 -13.36
N TRP A 510 -4.89 -23.90 -12.63
CA TRP A 510 -5.12 -25.35 -12.54
C TRP A 510 -5.83 -25.75 -11.24
N LYS A 511 -6.24 -24.78 -10.43
CA LYS A 511 -6.93 -24.95 -9.14
C LYS A 511 -7.96 -23.82 -9.02
N ASP A 512 -9.17 -24.17 -8.60
CA ASP A 512 -10.34 -23.27 -8.70
C ASP A 512 -10.65 -22.53 -7.39
N ASP A 513 -9.88 -22.80 -6.35
CA ASP A 513 -9.89 -22.05 -5.09
C ASP A 513 -9.00 -20.80 -5.14
N ALA A 514 -8.43 -20.49 -6.32
CA ALA A 514 -7.78 -19.22 -6.56
C ALA A 514 -8.82 -18.10 -6.76
N ILE A 515 -8.51 -16.91 -6.24
CA ILE A 515 -9.31 -15.70 -6.45
C ILE A 515 -8.62 -14.85 -7.51
N VAL A 516 -9.34 -14.50 -8.57
CA VAL A 516 -8.86 -13.63 -9.65
C VAL A 516 -9.71 -12.37 -9.63
N ASP A 517 -9.25 -11.30 -9.02
CA ASP A 517 -10.13 -10.17 -8.73
C ASP A 517 -9.49 -8.81 -8.98
N ARG A 518 -10.27 -7.84 -9.48
CA ARG A 518 -9.85 -6.45 -9.69
C ARG A 518 -8.60 -6.27 -10.58
N ASN A 519 -8.42 -7.10 -11.60
CA ASN A 519 -7.30 -6.97 -12.54
C ASN A 519 -7.69 -6.17 -13.80
N ASN A 520 -6.71 -5.53 -14.43
CA ASN A 520 -6.83 -4.95 -15.77
C ASN A 520 -6.20 -5.89 -16.82
N PHE A 521 -7.03 -6.57 -17.62
CA PHE A 521 -6.58 -7.35 -18.78
C PHE A 521 -6.64 -6.52 -20.07
N ASN A 522 -5.60 -5.73 -20.34
CA ASN A 522 -5.60 -4.70 -21.38
C ASN A 522 -5.30 -5.21 -22.82
N GLY A 523 -5.05 -6.51 -23.03
CA GLY A 523 -4.81 -7.02 -24.41
C GLY A 523 -6.07 -7.04 -25.29
N ALA A 524 -5.93 -7.52 -26.52
CA ALA A 524 -7.01 -7.45 -27.52
C ALA A 524 -8.31 -8.17 -27.09
N SER A 525 -9.45 -7.55 -27.40
CA SER A 525 -10.80 -7.99 -27.00
C SER A 525 -11.11 -9.47 -27.27
N ALA A 526 -10.71 -10.03 -28.41
CA ALA A 526 -11.05 -11.41 -28.77
C ALA A 526 -10.12 -12.48 -28.18
N GLU A 527 -9.23 -12.11 -27.26
CA GLU A 527 -8.30 -13.04 -26.63
C GLU A 527 -8.87 -13.59 -25.33
N THR A 528 -8.63 -14.87 -25.07
CA THR A 528 -8.85 -15.47 -23.76
C THR A 528 -7.90 -14.82 -22.76
N LYS A 529 -8.45 -14.16 -21.75
CA LYS A 529 -7.72 -13.53 -20.65
C LYS A 529 -7.49 -14.54 -19.55
N VAL A 530 -8.57 -15.11 -19.02
CA VAL A 530 -8.52 -16.08 -17.92
C VAL A 530 -8.95 -17.44 -18.43
N ARG A 531 -8.16 -18.45 -18.10
CA ARG A 531 -8.45 -19.85 -18.35
C ARG A 531 -8.46 -20.64 -17.06
N ASP A 532 -9.60 -21.25 -16.78
CA ASP A 532 -9.69 -22.41 -15.91
C ASP A 532 -9.26 -23.65 -16.71
N SER A 533 -8.22 -24.32 -16.21
CA SER A 533 -7.62 -25.53 -16.79
C SER A 533 -7.94 -26.81 -15.99
N ASP A 534 -8.68 -26.74 -14.87
CA ASP A 534 -9.08 -27.90 -14.07
C ASP A 534 -10.53 -28.33 -14.38
N PRO A 535 -10.75 -29.28 -15.32
CA PRO A 535 -12.11 -29.63 -15.75
C PRO A 535 -12.95 -30.36 -14.70
N ASP A 536 -12.35 -30.76 -13.58
CA ASP A 536 -12.98 -31.58 -12.54
C ASP A 536 -13.32 -30.79 -11.27
N ALA A 537 -12.98 -29.50 -11.21
CA ALA A 537 -13.20 -28.64 -10.05
C ALA A 537 -14.39 -27.65 -10.26
N GLY A 538 -14.58 -26.74 -9.30
CA GLY A 538 -15.71 -25.81 -9.25
C GLY A 538 -15.64 -24.71 -10.32
N PRO A 539 -16.42 -23.63 -10.23
CA PRO A 539 -16.09 -22.44 -11.01
C PRO A 539 -14.88 -21.73 -10.38
N LEU A 540 -13.89 -21.35 -11.19
CA LEU A 540 -12.84 -20.41 -10.80
C LEU A 540 -13.47 -19.04 -10.58
N ASN A 541 -13.28 -18.45 -9.39
CA ASN A 541 -13.75 -17.10 -9.10
C ASN A 541 -12.87 -16.07 -9.83
N ALA A 542 -13.43 -15.41 -10.83
CA ALA A 542 -12.81 -14.34 -11.59
C ALA A 542 -13.68 -13.08 -11.69
N GLU A 543 -14.37 -12.73 -10.61
CA GLU A 543 -15.22 -11.55 -10.52
C GLU A 543 -14.42 -10.23 -10.53
N ASN A 544 -15.11 -9.12 -10.78
CA ASN A 544 -14.61 -7.75 -10.75
C ASN A 544 -13.37 -7.48 -11.60
N ASN A 545 -13.16 -8.17 -12.71
CA ASN A 545 -12.04 -7.88 -13.60
C ASN A 545 -12.45 -6.97 -14.76
N TRP A 546 -11.54 -6.11 -15.22
CA TRP A 546 -11.66 -5.45 -16.51
C TRP A 546 -11.07 -6.34 -17.59
N TRP A 547 -11.90 -6.73 -18.56
CA TRP A 547 -11.57 -7.77 -19.54
C TRP A 547 -10.97 -7.23 -20.84
N GLY A 548 -10.74 -5.91 -20.93
CA GLY A 548 -10.31 -5.23 -22.15
C GLY A 548 -11.49 -4.75 -23.01
N ASP A 549 -12.71 -5.18 -22.69
CA ASP A 549 -13.97 -4.67 -23.22
C ASP A 549 -15.13 -4.90 -22.23
N THR A 550 -16.37 -4.72 -22.71
CA THR A 550 -17.61 -4.79 -21.91
C THR A 550 -18.39 -6.10 -22.10
N ASP A 551 -17.76 -7.16 -22.61
CA ASP A 551 -18.36 -8.48 -22.80
C ASP A 551 -17.34 -9.58 -22.45
N ALA A 552 -17.19 -9.89 -21.16
CA ALA A 552 -16.26 -10.91 -20.69
C ALA A 552 -16.51 -12.32 -21.24
N SER A 553 -17.66 -12.58 -21.86
CA SER A 553 -18.07 -13.94 -22.24
C SER A 553 -17.20 -14.57 -23.33
N ASP A 554 -16.48 -13.77 -24.14
CA ASP A 554 -15.49 -14.24 -25.10
C ASP A 554 -14.03 -14.17 -24.59
N ASN A 555 -13.84 -13.66 -23.38
CA ASN A 555 -12.56 -13.50 -22.70
C ASN A 555 -12.21 -14.64 -21.74
N VAL A 556 -13.12 -15.54 -21.46
CA VAL A 556 -12.90 -16.67 -20.55
C VAL A 556 -12.88 -18.01 -21.27
N ALA A 557 -12.15 -18.97 -20.72
CA ALA A 557 -12.18 -20.36 -21.17
C ALA A 557 -12.19 -21.32 -19.96
N GLY A 558 -13.04 -22.35 -20.00
CA GLY A 558 -13.23 -23.25 -18.86
C GLY A 558 -14.47 -22.88 -18.06
N ASN A 559 -14.52 -23.29 -16.79
CA ASN A 559 -15.57 -22.97 -15.85
C ASN A 559 -15.14 -21.75 -15.02
N VAL A 560 -15.32 -20.56 -15.58
CA VAL A 560 -14.93 -19.30 -14.94
C VAL A 560 -16.19 -18.53 -14.55
N ASP A 561 -16.29 -18.15 -13.28
CA ASP A 561 -17.26 -17.16 -12.83
C ASP A 561 -16.66 -15.76 -13.01
N PHE A 562 -17.34 -14.89 -13.74
CA PHE A 562 -16.84 -13.56 -14.08
C PHE A 562 -17.86 -12.46 -13.76
N ASP A 563 -18.98 -12.81 -13.12
CA ASP A 563 -20.08 -11.90 -12.81
C ASP A 563 -20.08 -11.58 -11.30
N PRO A 564 -19.89 -10.31 -10.90
CA PRO A 564 -19.88 -9.11 -11.73
C PRO A 564 -18.59 -8.90 -12.52
N GLU A 565 -18.69 -8.36 -13.74
CA GLU A 565 -17.54 -7.87 -14.51
C GLU A 565 -17.32 -6.36 -14.27
N ALA A 566 -16.07 -5.89 -14.34
CA ALA A 566 -15.82 -4.46 -14.30
C ALA A 566 -16.20 -3.81 -15.65
N VAL A 567 -16.97 -2.72 -15.59
CA VAL A 567 -17.47 -2.02 -16.80
C VAL A 567 -16.49 -0.99 -17.38
N VAL A 568 -15.43 -0.67 -16.63
CA VAL A 568 -14.33 0.23 -17.03
C VAL A 568 -13.02 -0.30 -16.47
N PRO A 569 -11.86 0.01 -17.09
CA PRO A 569 -10.57 -0.29 -16.51
C PRO A 569 -10.40 0.39 -15.15
N PHE A 570 -9.78 -0.32 -14.21
CA PHE A 570 -9.38 0.24 -12.93
C PHE A 570 -8.27 1.29 -13.14
N PRO A 571 -8.21 2.36 -12.32
CA PRO A 571 -7.09 3.29 -12.35
C PRO A 571 -5.76 2.59 -12.08
N GLU A 572 -4.76 2.85 -12.91
CA GLU A 572 -3.41 2.28 -12.76
C GLU A 572 -2.58 3.11 -11.76
N ASN A 573 -1.57 2.50 -11.13
CA ASN A 573 -0.64 3.17 -10.21
C ASN A 573 0.27 4.23 -10.86
#